data_AF-A0A0R3QEH6-F1
#
_entry.id   AF-A0A0R3QEH6-F1
#
_cell.length_a   1.000
_cell.length_b   1.000
_cell.length_c   1.000
_cell.angle_alpha   90.00
_cell.angle_beta   90.00
_cell.angle_gamma   90.00
#
_symmetry.space_group_name_H-M   'P 1'
#
loop_
_entity.id
_entity.type
_entity.pdbx_description
1 polymer ?
#
loop_
_entity_poly.entity_id
_entity_poly.type
_entity_poly.pdbx_seq_one_letter_code
_entity_poly.pdbx_strand_id
1 'polypeptide(L)'
;MAKNAEEAALEYRQALDDLKDNNKMQINLMTILADDYNSFSKEIVAVIAQQIMKVIPPQKLAVMYVMDSILKNVTGAGNYKEHIEKIVYKVFLHVFETASSFFVFIACVKVCLF
;
A
#
# COMPACT_ATOMS: atom_id res chain seq x y z
N MET A 1 18.34 8.28 1.92
CA MET A 1 17.07 9.05 2.01
C MET A 1 16.81 9.72 0.69
N ALA A 2 15.63 9.50 0.11
CA ALA A 2 15.17 10.16 -1.11
C ALA A 2 15.24 11.68 -0.95
N LYS A 3 15.72 12.37 -1.99
CA LYS A 3 15.92 13.83 -1.97
C LYS A 3 14.67 14.59 -2.41
N ASN A 4 13.75 13.92 -3.11
CA ASN A 4 12.51 14.48 -3.59
C ASN A 4 11.42 13.40 -3.73
N ALA A 5 10.20 13.84 -4.05
CA ALA A 5 9.03 12.97 -4.15
C ALA A 5 9.11 11.96 -5.30
N GLU A 6 9.80 12.30 -6.40
CA GLU A 6 9.96 11.42 -7.56
C GLU A 6 10.88 10.24 -7.25
N GLU A 7 12.01 10.49 -6.58
CA GLU A 7 12.93 9.45 -6.11
C GLU A 7 12.22 8.51 -5.11
N ALA A 8 11.49 9.07 -4.14
CA ALA A 8 10.73 8.29 -3.16
C ALA A 8 9.68 7.40 -3.86
N ALA A 9 8.92 7.97 -4.81
CA ALA A 9 7.92 7.23 -5.56
C ALA A 9 8.53 6.14 -6.45
N LEU A 10 9.69 6.40 -7.07
CA LEU A 10 10.39 5.44 -7.91
C LEU A 10 10.92 4.26 -7.08
N GLU A 11 11.61 4.54 -5.98
CA GLU A 11 12.16 3.51 -5.09
C GLU A 11 11.04 2.64 -4.50
N TYR A 12 9.94 3.26 -4.08
CA TYR A 12 8.78 2.53 -3.57
C TYR A 12 8.13 1.63 -4.64
N ARG A 13 8.06 2.12 -5.88
CA ARG A 13 7.51 1.36 -7.02
C ARG A 13 8.38 0.15 -7.36
N GLN A 14 9.70 0.31 -7.32
CA GLN A 14 10.64 -0.79 -7.54
C GLN A 14 10.49 -1.86 -6.46
N ALA A 15 10.40 -1.47 -5.18
CA ALA A 15 10.15 -2.41 -4.09
C ALA A 15 8.83 -3.19 -4.26
N LEU A 16 7.78 -2.52 -4.76
CA LEU A 16 6.49 -3.13 -5.05
C LEU A 16 6.47 -4.04 -6.28
N ASP A 17 7.32 -3.81 -7.27
CA ASP A 17 7.44 -4.68 -8.44
C ASP A 17 8.06 -6.04 -8.10
N ASP A 18 8.88 -6.08 -7.05
CA ASP A 18 9.45 -7.32 -6.51
C ASP A 18 8.52 -8.07 -5.55
N LEU A 19 7.38 -7.48 -5.15
CA LEU A 19 6.41 -8.10 -4.26
C LEU A 19 5.46 -9.03 -5.04
N LYS A 20 5.75 -10.33 -5.03
CA LYS A 20 4.97 -11.35 -5.75
C LYS A 20 3.94 -12.07 -4.88
N ASP A 21 4.16 -12.09 -3.58
CA ASP A 21 3.34 -12.80 -2.60
C ASP A 21 3.36 -12.05 -1.26
N ASN A 22 2.65 -12.59 -0.26
CA ASN A 22 2.61 -12.01 1.08
C ASN A 22 3.93 -12.27 1.84
N ASN A 23 4.99 -11.57 1.43
CA ASN A 23 6.31 -11.68 2.02
C ASN A 23 6.49 -10.67 3.15
N LYS A 24 6.51 -11.17 4.39
CA LYS A 24 6.63 -10.34 5.60
C LYS A 24 7.91 -9.50 5.63
N MET A 25 9.02 -10.00 5.09
CA MET A 25 10.28 -9.24 5.07
C MET A 25 10.17 -8.04 4.14
N GLN A 26 9.62 -8.23 2.93
CA GLN A 26 9.42 -7.15 1.96
C GLN A 26 8.38 -6.13 2.45
N ILE A 27 7.28 -6.59 3.07
CA ILE A 27 6.26 -5.70 3.66
C ILE A 27 6.86 -4.85 4.78
N ASN A 28 7.67 -5.44 5.67
CA ASN A 28 8.33 -4.69 6.73
C ASN A 28 9.32 -3.66 6.15
N LEU A 29 10.10 -4.02 5.14
CA LEU A 29 10.99 -3.08 4.45
C LEU A 29 10.22 -1.88 3.88
N MET A 30 9.14 -2.13 3.15
CA MET A 30 8.28 -1.07 2.60
C MET A 30 7.59 -0.23 3.68
N THR A 31 7.36 -0.80 4.86
CA THR A 31 6.83 -0.06 6.02
C THR A 31 7.87 0.89 6.59
N ILE A 32 9.13 0.44 6.70
CA ILE A 32 10.27 1.28 7.12
C ILE A 32 10.50 2.40 6.09
N LEU A 33 10.50 2.08 4.79
CA LEU A 33 10.64 3.09 3.73
C LEU A 33 9.51 4.14 3.79
N ALA A 34 8.28 3.73 4.07
CA ALA A 34 7.16 4.65 4.23
C ALA A 34 7.35 5.59 5.43
N ASP A 35 7.91 5.11 6.53
CA ASP A 35 8.23 5.92 7.70
C ASP A 35 9.38 6.91 7.41
N ASP A 36 10.46 6.43 6.78
CA ASP A 36 11.60 7.27 6.37
C ASP A 36 11.20 8.37 5.38
N TYR A 37 10.25 8.07 4.49
CA TYR A 37 9.76 8.97 3.42
C TYR A 37 8.40 9.58 3.72
N ASN A 38 8.04 9.74 5.00
CA ASN A 38 6.73 10.23 5.41
C ASN A 38 6.37 11.61 4.81
N SER A 39 7.35 12.45 4.48
CA SER A 39 7.14 13.73 3.76
C SER A 39 6.54 13.58 2.36
N PHE A 40 6.67 12.39 1.76
CA PHE A 40 6.19 12.02 0.43
C PHE A 40 5.07 10.96 0.50
N SER A 41 4.39 10.89 1.64
CA SER A 41 3.31 9.94 1.92
C SER A 41 2.22 9.92 0.86
N LYS A 42 1.83 11.09 0.34
CA LYS A 42 0.81 11.23 -0.70
C LYS A 42 1.24 10.51 -1.98
N GLU A 43 2.49 10.69 -2.40
CA GLU A 43 3.06 10.03 -3.57
C GLU A 43 3.21 8.53 -3.35
N ILE A 44 3.65 8.11 -2.17
CA ILE A 44 3.75 6.68 -1.80
C ILE A 44 2.37 6.01 -1.85
N VAL A 45 1.34 6.64 -1.27
CA VAL A 45 -0.03 6.14 -1.31
C VAL A 45 -0.54 6.04 -2.74
N ALA A 46 -0.22 7.01 -3.60
CA ALA A 46 -0.56 6.95 -5.02
C ALA A 46 0.13 5.80 -5.74
N VAL A 47 1.41 5.53 -5.45
CA VAL A 47 2.16 4.40 -6.00
C VAL A 47 1.54 3.07 -5.59
N ILE A 48 1.22 2.90 -4.30
CA ILE A 48 0.55 1.69 -3.79
C ILE A 48 -0.78 1.47 -4.51
N ALA A 49 -1.60 2.52 -4.63
CA ALA A 49 -2.88 2.44 -5.32
C ALA A 49 -2.73 2.01 -6.77
N GLN A 50 -1.79 2.63 -7.50
CA GLN A 50 -1.48 2.28 -8.88
C GLN A 50 -1.03 0.82 -9.01
N GLN A 51 -0.21 0.34 -8.08
CA GLN A 51 0.24 -1.05 -8.10
C GLN A 51 -0.93 -2.01 -7.91
N ILE A 52 -1.86 -1.74 -6.99
CA ILE A 52 -3.06 -2.58 -6.80
C ILE A 52 -3.88 -2.66 -8.08
N MET A 53 -4.04 -1.55 -8.81
CA MET A 53 -4.76 -1.54 -10.09
C MET A 53 -4.02 -2.33 -11.18
N LYS A 54 -2.69 -2.33 -11.17
CA LYS A 54 -1.82 -2.94 -12.20
C LYS A 54 -1.68 -4.46 -12.05
N VAL A 55 -1.50 -4.96 -10.83
CA VAL A 55 -1.08 -6.35 -10.61
C VAL A 55 -2.23 -7.35 -10.82
N ILE A 56 -1.86 -8.61 -11.08
CA ILE A 56 -2.80 -9.72 -11.23
C ILE A 56 -3.52 -10.03 -9.90
N PRO A 57 -4.74 -10.60 -9.92
CA PRO A 57 -5.55 -10.80 -8.71
C PRO A 57 -4.82 -11.47 -7.52
N PRO A 58 -3.99 -12.52 -7.71
CA PRO A 58 -3.27 -13.14 -6.59
C PRO A 58 -2.29 -12.21 -5.86
N GLN A 59 -1.75 -11.21 -6.55
CA GLN A 59 -0.78 -10.26 -5.99
C GLN A 59 -1.44 -9.07 -5.29
N LYS A 60 -2.70 -8.74 -5.62
CA LYS A 60 -3.41 -7.59 -5.05
C LYS A 60 -3.47 -7.66 -3.52
N LEU A 61 -3.65 -8.87 -2.98
CA LEU A 61 -3.70 -9.08 -1.53
C LEU A 61 -2.37 -8.76 -0.85
N ALA A 62 -1.23 -9.11 -1.47
CA ALA A 62 0.09 -8.78 -0.94
C ALA A 62 0.30 -7.26 -0.86
N VAL A 63 -0.08 -6.53 -1.92
CA VAL A 63 0.02 -5.06 -1.94
C VAL A 63 -0.95 -4.42 -0.94
N MET A 64 -2.14 -4.98 -0.73
CA MET A 64 -3.06 -4.53 0.32
C MET A 64 -2.47 -4.72 1.72
N TYR A 65 -1.69 -5.78 1.97
CA TYR A 65 -1.01 -5.97 3.25
C TYR A 65 0.09 -4.93 3.50
N VAL A 66 0.70 -4.37 2.44
CA VAL A 66 1.61 -3.22 2.59
C VAL A 66 0.86 -2.01 3.14
N MET A 67 -0.29 -1.68 2.54
CA MET A 67 -1.14 -0.57 3.00
C MET A 67 -1.62 -0.76 4.44
N ASP A 68 -2.06 -1.97 4.80
CA ASP A 68 -2.45 -2.35 6.16
C ASP A 68 -1.29 -2.21 7.17
N SER A 69 -0.08 -2.62 6.78
CA SER A 69 1.11 -2.49 7.61
C SER A 69 1.50 -1.04 7.86
N ILE A 70 1.41 -0.17 6.84
CA ILE A 70 1.65 1.27 6.99
C ILE A 70 0.66 1.89 7.97
N LEU A 71 -0.65 1.63 7.80
CA LEU A 71 -1.69 2.18 8.68
C LEU A 71 -1.50 1.79 10.15
N LYS A 72 -0.96 0.59 10.41
CA LYS A 72 -0.73 0.11 11.78
C LYS A 72 0.55 0.61 12.40
N ASN A 73 1.62 0.69 11.62
CA ASN A 73 2.97 0.85 12.17
C ASN A 73 3.55 2.26 11.93
N VAL A 74 3.09 2.99 10.92
CA VAL A 74 3.53 4.37 10.64
C VAL A 74 2.55 5.33 11.28
N THR A 75 2.74 5.60 12.58
CA THR A 75 1.83 6.45 13.36
C THR A 75 2.23 7.92 13.32
N GLY A 76 1.27 8.81 13.03
CA GLY A 76 1.40 10.27 13.20
C GLY A 76 2.20 11.02 12.14
N ALA A 77 3.24 10.41 11.55
CA ALA A 77 4.05 11.04 10.51
C ALA A 77 3.41 10.88 9.12
N GLY A 78 3.47 11.93 8.29
CA GLY A 78 3.06 11.89 6.89
C GLY A 78 1.56 11.79 6.58
N ASN A 79 0.64 11.75 7.56
CA ASN A 79 -0.81 11.72 7.29
C ASN A 79 -1.27 10.57 6.35
N TYR A 80 -0.61 9.40 6.43
CA TYR A 80 -0.96 8.23 5.59
C TYR A 80 -2.44 7.86 5.67
N LYS A 81 -3.04 7.92 6.86
CA LYS A 81 -4.46 7.65 7.06
C LYS A 81 -5.35 8.54 6.21
N GLU A 82 -5.14 9.86 6.25
CA GLU A 82 -5.94 10.83 5.47
C GLU A 82 -5.79 10.61 3.96
N HIS A 83 -4.59 10.27 3.49
CA HIS A 83 -4.35 9.98 2.09
C HIS A 83 -5.01 8.67 1.64
N ILE A 84 -4.97 7.64 2.47
CA ILE A 84 -5.60 6.34 2.18
C ILE A 84 -7.12 6.47 2.18
N GLU A 85 -7.72 7.17 3.14
CA GLU A 85 -9.18 7.41 3.19
C GLU A 85 -9.74 7.97 1.88
N LYS A 86 -8.99 8.83 1.19
CA LYS A 86 -9.40 9.42 -0.10
C LYS A 86 -9.44 8.43 -1.27
N ILE A 87 -8.68 7.34 -1.18
CA ILE A 87 -8.55 6.35 -2.27
C ILE A 87 -9.11 4.97 -1.93
N VAL A 88 -9.37 4.70 -0.65
CA VAL A 88 -9.71 3.38 -0.11
C VAL A 88 -10.91 2.79 -0.83
N TYR A 89 -11.98 3.57 -1.01
CA TYR A 89 -13.19 3.13 -1.70
C TYR A 89 -12.90 2.63 -3.13
N LYS A 90 -12.11 3.38 -3.91
CA LYS A 90 -11.79 3.04 -5.29
C LYS A 90 -10.94 1.77 -5.37
N VAL A 91 -9.92 1.67 -4.51
CA VAL A 91 -9.06 0.48 -4.43
C VAL A 91 -9.90 -0.74 -4.08
N PHE A 92 -10.79 -0.61 -3.10
CA PHE A 92 -11.61 -1.71 -2.60
C PHE A 92 -12.56 -2.25 -3.65
N LEU A 93 -13.29 -1.37 -4.33
CA LEU A 93 -14.18 -1.78 -5.41
C LEU A 93 -13.41 -2.57 -6.47
N HIS A 94 -12.25 -2.06 -6.89
CA HIS A 94 -11.44 -2.72 -7.89
C HIS A 94 -10.97 -4.11 -7.46
N VAL A 95 -10.46 -4.27 -6.23
CA VAL A 95 -10.02 -5.58 -5.75
C VAL A 95 -11.22 -6.51 -5.57
N PHE A 96 -12.35 -6.02 -5.08
CA PHE A 96 -13.56 -6.83 -4.91
C PHE A 96 -14.11 -7.35 -6.25
N GLU A 97 -14.12 -6.53 -7.30
CA GLU A 97 -14.57 -6.93 -8.64
C GLU A 97 -13.61 -7.91 -9.32
N THR A 98 -12.31 -7.79 -9.06
CA THR A 98 -11.27 -8.52 -9.81
C THR A 98 -10.67 -9.72 -9.06
N ALA A 99 -10.84 -9.81 -7.74
CA ALA A 99 -10.29 -10.88 -6.92
C ALA A 99 -11.42 -11.61 -6.17
N SER A 100 -11.81 -12.77 -6.71
CA SER A 100 -12.87 -13.63 -6.18
C SER A 100 -12.43 -14.45 -4.96
N SER A 101 -11.99 -13.80 -3.87
CA SER A 101 -11.59 -14.51 -2.65
C SER A 101 -12.12 -13.86 -1.38
N PHE A 102 -12.70 -14.67 -0.49
CA PHE A 102 -13.18 -14.27 0.83
C PHE A 102 -12.11 -13.55 1.68
N PHE A 103 -10.83 -13.88 1.48
CA PHE A 103 -9.71 -13.22 2.16
C PHE A 103 -9.56 -11.74 1.77
N VAL A 104 -9.94 -11.36 0.56
CA VAL A 104 -9.97 -9.96 0.11
C VAL A 104 -11.00 -9.18 0.91
N PHE A 105 -12.17 -9.75 1.15
CA PHE A 105 -13.22 -9.11 1.94
C PHE A 105 -12.75 -8.83 3.37
N ILE A 106 -12.08 -9.80 4.02
CA ILE A 106 -11.52 -9.61 5.37
C ILE A 106 -10.41 -8.56 5.37
N ALA A 107 -9.47 -8.61 4.41
CA ALA A 107 -8.38 -7.65 4.32
C ALA A 107 -8.92 -6.23 4.05
N CYS A 108 -9.95 -6.13 3.21
CA CYS A 108 -10.69 -4.89 2.98
C CYS A 108 -11.32 -4.37 4.29
N VAL A 109 -12.17 -5.16 4.94
CA VAL A 109 -12.80 -4.75 6.21
C VAL A 109 -11.74 -4.32 7.22
N LYS A 110 -10.60 -5.01 7.29
CA LYS A 110 -9.50 -4.67 8.19
C LYS A 110 -8.86 -3.31 7.86
N VAL A 111 -8.60 -2.99 6.60
CA VAL A 111 -8.02 -1.70 6.18
C VAL A 111 -9.01 -0.54 6.40
N CYS A 112 -10.32 -0.77 6.27
CA CYS A 112 -11.34 0.27 6.51
C CYS A 112 -11.65 0.56 7.98
N LEU A 113 -11.25 -0.31 8.92
CA LEU A 113 -11.60 -0.19 10.35
C LEU A 113 -10.48 0.38 11.23
N PHE A 114 -9.36 0.81 10.66
CA PHE A 114 -8.24 1.44 11.38
C PHE A 114 -8.18 2.96 11.17
#